data_AF-A0A1G2VDV2-F1
#
_entry.id   AF-A0A1G2VDV2-F1
#
_cell.length_a   1.000
_cell.length_b   1.000
_cell.length_c   1.000
_cell.angle_alpha   90.00
_cell.angle_beta   90.00
_cell.angle_gamma   90.00
#
_symmetry.space_group_name_H-M   'P 1'
#
loop_
_entity.id
_entity.type
_entity.pdbx_description
1 polymer ?
#
loop_
_entity_poly.entity_id
_entity_poly.type
_entity_poly.pdbx_seq_one_letter_code
_entity_poly.pdbx_strand_id
1 'polypeptide(L)'
;MTFKGLVKKEIYVALHAQTARFRVVKYIVIFAILFALYVWKGWGTTWKTLLAMFVFGTAVHFFFRWKTKGWTESWWSYQSLFERN
;
A
#
# COMPACT_ATOMS: atom_id res chain seq x y z
N MET A 1 -0.81 21.22 9.52
CA MET A 1 -1.78 20.40 8.75
C MET A 1 -2.78 19.80 9.74
N THR A 2 -4.08 19.96 9.54
CA THR A 2 -5.09 19.30 10.39
C THR A 2 -5.10 17.79 10.12
N PHE A 3 -5.34 16.97 11.14
CA PHE A 3 -5.40 15.50 11.04
C PHE A 3 -6.35 15.03 9.91
N LYS A 4 -7.49 15.69 9.75
CA LYS A 4 -8.44 15.44 8.65
C LYS A 4 -7.82 15.65 7.25
N GLY A 5 -6.96 16.65 7.09
CA GLY A 5 -6.26 16.94 5.83
C GLY A 5 -5.20 15.88 5.49
N LEU A 6 -4.51 15.35 6.51
CA LEU A 6 -3.57 14.23 6.36
C LEU A 6 -4.29 12.96 5.91
N VAL A 7 -5.38 12.58 6.56
CA VAL A 7 -6.16 11.38 6.19
C VAL A 7 -6.69 11.49 4.75
N LYS A 8 -7.21 12.66 4.35
CA LYS A 8 -7.70 12.87 2.98
C LYS A 8 -6.58 12.79 1.94
N LYS A 9 -5.39 13.31 2.24
CA LYS A 9 -4.18 13.19 1.42
C LYS A 9 -3.78 11.72 1.26
N GLU A 10 -3.72 10.96 2.36
CA GLU A 10 -3.33 9.54 2.32
C GLU A 10 -4.32 8.68 1.53
N ILE A 11 -5.63 8.90 1.69
CA ILE A 11 -6.65 8.19 0.90
C ILE A 11 -6.51 8.54 -0.59
N TYR A 12 -6.34 9.82 -0.91
CA TYR A 12 -6.19 10.26 -2.30
C TYR A 12 -4.96 9.60 -2.95
N VAL A 13 -3.82 9.60 -2.27
CA VAL A 13 -2.59 8.96 -2.72
C VAL A 13 -2.78 7.45 -2.85
N ALA A 14 -3.37 6.78 -1.87
CA ALA A 14 -3.63 5.34 -1.94
C ALA A 14 -4.48 4.96 -3.17
N LEU A 15 -5.42 5.82 -3.56
CA LEU A 15 -6.29 5.60 -4.71
C LEU A 15 -5.65 6.01 -6.06
N HIS A 16 -4.78 7.01 -6.10
CA HIS A 16 -4.23 7.56 -7.35
C HIS A 16 -2.76 7.19 -7.61
N ALA A 17 -2.05 6.63 -6.63
CA ALA A 17 -0.64 6.24 -6.80
C ALA A 17 -0.44 5.07 -7.78
N GLN A 18 -1.49 4.28 -8.04
CA GLN A 18 -1.42 3.10 -8.90
C GLN A 18 -2.49 3.16 -9.97
N THR A 19 -2.09 2.88 -11.21
CA THR A 19 -3.02 2.75 -12.34
C THR A 19 -4.02 1.61 -12.09
N ALA A 20 -5.23 1.74 -12.63
CA ALA A 20 -6.27 0.72 -12.49
C ALA A 20 -5.79 -0.67 -13.00
N ARG A 21 -5.04 -0.68 -14.11
CA ARG A 21 -4.44 -1.90 -14.68
C ARG A 21 -3.49 -2.58 -13.70
N PHE A 22 -2.56 -1.83 -13.12
CA PHE A 22 -1.61 -2.37 -12.14
C PHE A 22 -2.34 -2.94 -10.92
N ARG A 23 -3.41 -2.27 -10.45
CA ARG A 23 -4.22 -2.75 -9.34
C ARG A 23 -4.88 -4.10 -9.64
N VAL A 24 -5.50 -4.25 -10.82
CA VAL A 24 -6.13 -5.51 -11.25
C VAL A 24 -5.10 -6.63 -11.34
N VAL A 25 -3.99 -6.40 -12.04
CA VAL A 25 -2.92 -7.41 -12.19
C VAL A 25 -2.35 -7.83 -10.83
N LYS A 26 -2.08 -6.86 -9.94
CA LYS A 26 -1.60 -7.12 -8.59
C LYS A 26 -2.50 -8.10 -7.84
N TYR A 27 -3.81 -7.88 -7.84
CA TYR A 27 -4.73 -8.76 -7.12
C TYR A 27 -4.85 -10.13 -7.79
N ILE A 28 -4.87 -10.21 -9.12
CA ILE A 28 -4.86 -11.50 -9.84
C ILE A 28 -3.64 -12.33 -9.45
N VAL A 29 -2.45 -11.74 -9.46
CA VAL A 29 -1.20 -12.42 -9.09
C VAL A 29 -1.21 -12.87 -7.63
N ILE A 30 -1.65 -11.99 -6.71
CA ILE A 30 -1.75 -12.35 -5.28
C ILE A 30 -2.72 -13.52 -5.08
N PHE A 31 -3.91 -13.48 -5.69
CA PHE A 31 -4.88 -14.56 -5.56
C PHE A 31 -4.40 -15.86 -6.19
N ALA A 32 -3.71 -15.80 -7.34
CA ALA A 32 -3.14 -16.99 -7.97
C ALA A 32 -2.09 -17.67 -7.08
N ILE A 33 -1.19 -16.89 -6.46
CA ILE A 33 -0.18 -17.41 -5.52
C ILE A 33 -0.86 -18.02 -4.28
N LEU A 34 -1.82 -17.32 -3.69
CA LEU A 34 -2.53 -17.80 -2.50
C LEU A 34 -3.35 -19.06 -2.80
N PHE A 35 -3.98 -19.14 -3.97
CA PHE A 35 -4.71 -20.32 -4.40
C PHE A 35 -3.77 -21.51 -4.61
N ALA A 36 -2.63 -21.32 -5.26
CA ALA A 36 -1.61 -22.36 -5.42
C ALA A 36 -1.09 -22.86 -4.05
N LEU A 37 -0.82 -21.95 -3.11
CA LEU A 37 -0.40 -22.30 -1.76
C LEU A 37 -1.49 -23.06 -0.99
N TYR A 38 -2.75 -22.66 -1.17
CA TYR A 38 -3.88 -23.35 -0.57
C TYR A 38 -4.01 -24.79 -1.09
N VAL A 39 -3.95 -24.98 -2.41
CA VAL A 39 -4.02 -26.31 -3.02
C VAL A 39 -2.85 -27.19 -2.56
N TRP A 40 -1.66 -26.62 -2.37
CA TRP A 40 -0.48 -27.41 -2.00
C TRP A 40 -0.37 -27.73 -0.51
N LYS A 41 -0.62 -26.76 0.37
CA LYS A 41 -0.32 -26.86 1.81
C LYS A 41 -1.54 -26.60 2.72
N GLY A 42 -2.70 -26.38 2.11
CA GLY A 42 -3.95 -26.12 2.82
C GLY A 42 -4.00 -24.76 3.50
N TRP A 43 -5.06 -24.57 4.29
CA TRP A 43 -5.37 -23.28 4.93
C TRP A 43 -4.38 -22.90 6.04
N GLY A 44 -3.84 -23.89 6.76
CA GLY A 44 -2.90 -23.70 7.86
C GLY A 44 -1.61 -22.96 7.46
N THR A 45 -1.15 -23.16 6.23
CA THR A 45 0.03 -22.46 5.69
C THR A 45 -0.37 -21.14 5.04
N THR A 46 -1.46 -21.13 4.27
CA THR A 46 -1.94 -19.97 3.53
C THR A 46 -2.18 -18.75 4.44
N TRP A 47 -2.82 -18.95 5.60
CA TRP A 47 -3.08 -17.85 6.53
C TRP A 47 -1.79 -17.31 7.17
N LYS A 48 -0.81 -18.18 7.48
CA LYS A 48 0.49 -17.76 8.02
C LYS A 48 1.25 -16.93 6.99
N THR A 49 1.20 -17.33 5.72
CA THR A 49 1.78 -16.55 4.62
C THR A 49 1.10 -15.20 4.48
N LEU A 50 -0.23 -15.14 4.53
CA LEU A 50 -0.97 -13.87 4.52
C LEU A 50 -0.57 -12.95 5.69
N LEU A 51 -0.49 -13.50 6.91
CA LEU A 51 -0.06 -12.73 8.08
C LEU A 51 1.37 -12.22 7.92
N ALA A 52 2.30 -13.07 7.46
CA ALA A 52 3.69 -12.69 7.23
C ALA A 52 3.80 -11.59 6.15
N MET A 53 3.06 -11.71 5.05
CA MET A 53 3.01 -10.69 4.00
C MET A 53 2.44 -9.37 4.52
N PHE A 54 1.40 -9.41 5.37
CA PHE A 54 0.82 -8.22 5.97
C PHE A 54 1.82 -7.51 6.90
N VAL A 55 2.46 -8.24 7.80
CA VAL A 55 3.46 -7.70 8.73
C VAL A 55 4.64 -7.12 7.96
N PHE A 56 5.20 -7.89 7.02
CA PHE A 56 6.36 -7.46 6.24
C PHE A 56 6.03 -6.28 5.32
N GLY A 57 4.90 -6.33 4.61
CA GLY A 57 4.44 -5.24 3.75
C GLY A 57 4.21 -3.95 4.53
N THR A 58 3.63 -4.05 5.73
CA THR A 58 3.41 -2.91 6.62
C THR A 58 4.74 -2.35 7.14
N ALA A 59 5.66 -3.21 7.59
CA ALA A 59 6.97 -2.79 8.05
C ALA A 59 7.77 -2.09 6.94
N VAL A 60 7.80 -2.68 5.74
CA VAL A 60 8.45 -2.09 4.55
C VAL A 60 7.79 -0.76 4.17
N HIS A 61 6.46 -0.69 4.21
CA HIS A 61 5.74 0.56 3.93
C HIS A 61 6.16 1.68 4.89
N PHE A 62 6.12 1.43 6.20
CA PHE A 62 6.53 2.41 7.20
C PHE A 62 8.02 2.75 7.14
N PHE A 63 8.88 1.75 6.87
CA PHE A 63 10.32 1.95 6.70
C PHE A 63 10.62 2.91 5.54
N PHE A 64 10.04 2.67 4.36
CA PHE A 64 10.18 3.59 3.24
C PHE A 64 9.59 4.95 3.55
N ARG A 65 8.43 5.00 4.21
CA ARG A 65 7.78 6.26 4.58
C ARG A 65 8.65 7.11 5.52
N TRP A 66 9.35 6.46 6.45
CA TRP A 66 10.33 7.10 7.32
C TRP A 66 11.56 7.56 6.53
N LYS A 67 12.17 6.68 5.74
CA LYS A 67 13.39 6.96 4.97
C LYS A 67 13.21 8.10 3.97
N THR A 68 12.07 8.17 3.29
CA THR A 68 11.80 9.19 2.25
C THR A 68 11.13 10.45 2.82
N LYS A 69 11.10 10.63 4.15
CA LYS A 69 10.40 11.75 4.80
C LYS A 69 8.96 11.91 4.31
N GLY A 70 8.31 10.82 3.93
CA GLY A 70 7.02 10.86 3.23
C GLY A 70 5.88 11.47 4.06
N TRP A 71 6.02 11.44 5.39
CA TRP A 71 5.11 12.09 6.33
C TRP A 71 5.22 13.63 6.33
N THR A 72 6.43 14.15 6.10
CA THR A 72 6.74 15.58 6.19
C THR A 72 6.80 16.26 4.82
N GLU A 73 7.08 15.52 3.75
CA GLU A 73 7.14 16.06 2.39
C GLU A 73 5.82 15.87 1.62
N SER A 74 5.55 16.81 0.71
CA SER A 74 4.44 16.69 -0.22
C SER A 74 4.80 15.64 -1.28
N TRP A 75 3.84 14.79 -1.65
CA TRP A 75 4.04 13.94 -2.83
C TRP A 75 4.17 14.86 -4.05
N TRP A 76 5.05 14.56 -4.99
CA TRP A 76 5.31 15.36 -6.20
C TRP A 76 4.02 15.81 -6.93
N SER A 77 2.98 14.96 -6.95
CA SER A 77 1.67 15.26 -7.55
C SER A 77 0.73 16.14 -6.70
N TYR A 78 1.09 16.40 -5.45
CA TYR A 78 0.32 17.19 -4.47
C TYR A 78 0.97 18.56 -4.18
N GLN A 79 2.12 18.86 -4.79
CA GLN A 79 2.83 20.14 -4.62
C GLN A 79 1.96 21.34 -5.06
N SER A 80 1.11 21.14 -6.08
CA SER A 80 0.15 22.14 -6.59
C SER A 80 -1.00 22.53 -5.64
N LEU A 81 -1.13 21.82 -4.51
CA LEU A 81 -2.07 22.14 -3.42
C LEU A 81 -1.38 22.83 -2.23
N PHE A 82 -0.04 22.81 -2.17
CA PHE A 82 0.74 23.49 -1.14
C PHE A 82 1.20 24.90 -1.57
N GLU A 83 1.32 25.18 -2.86
CA GLU A 83 1.73 26.49 -3.41
C GLU A 83 0.58 27.49 -3.60
N ARG A 84 -0.67 27.10 -3.28
CA ARG A 84 -1.88 27.94 -3.45
C ARG A 84 -2.47 28.50 -2.14
N ASN A 85 -1.72 28.43 -1.04
CA ASN A 85 -2.00 29.16 0.21
C ASN A 85 -0.77 29.99 0.58
#